data_AF-A0A965Y3R6-F1
#
_entry.id   AF-A0A965Y3R6-F1
#
_cell.length_a   1.000
_cell.length_b   1.000
_cell.length_c   1.000
_cell.angle_alpha   90.00
_cell.angle_beta   90.00
_cell.angle_gamma   90.00
#
_symmetry.space_group_name_H-M   'P 1'
#
loop_
_entity.id
_entity.type
_entity.pdbx_description
1 polymer ?
#
loop_
_entity_poly.entity_id
_entity_poly.type
_entity_poly.pdbx_seq_one_letter_code
_entity_poly.pdbx_strand_id
1 'polypeptide(L)'
;MAIGSDGKSITHLYLPKNTAELGGFEKKEPPVVKEAFRQLELYLAGKLKKFDLPLKAEGTPFMKQVWEKLVEVPYGKTASYKDLAIASGNPKA
;
A
#
# COMPACT_ATOMS: atom_id res chain seq x y z
N MET A 1 -0.79 2.09 -13.79
CA MET A 1 -0.50 2.11 -12.33
C MET A 1 0.27 3.38 -12.06
N ALA A 2 -0.01 4.08 -10.96
CA ALA A 2 0.72 5.27 -10.55
C ALA A 2 1.13 5.16 -9.08
N ILE A 3 2.28 5.73 -8.73
CA ILE A 3 2.85 5.67 -7.38
C ILE A 3 3.14 7.10 -6.94
N GLY A 4 2.59 7.50 -5.81
CA GLY A 4 2.86 8.78 -5.15
C GLY A 4 3.91 8.61 -4.06
N SER A 5 4.83 9.57 -3.94
CA SER A 5 5.90 9.56 -2.94
C SER A 5 6.21 10.97 -2.47
N ASP A 6 6.64 11.10 -1.20
CA ASP A 6 7.21 12.33 -0.64
C ASP A 6 8.73 12.49 -0.94
N GLY A 7 9.27 11.62 -1.81
CA GLY A 7 10.68 11.55 -2.19
C GLY A 7 11.51 10.57 -1.36
N LYS A 8 11.04 10.19 -0.16
CA LYS A 8 11.71 9.22 0.73
C LYS A 8 10.90 7.96 0.92
N SER A 9 9.57 8.09 1.00
CA SER A 9 8.63 7.02 1.26
C SER A 9 7.50 7.01 0.24
N ILE A 10 6.90 5.84 0.03
CA ILE A 10 5.69 5.70 -0.79
C ILE A 10 4.49 6.10 0.06
N THR A 11 3.70 7.04 -0.46
CA THR A 11 2.51 7.57 0.22
C THR A 11 1.23 7.04 -0.42
N HIS A 12 1.23 6.87 -1.75
CA HIS A 12 0.04 6.47 -2.51
C HIS A 12 0.38 5.41 -3.57
N LEU A 13 -0.54 4.47 -3.79
CA LEU A 13 -0.47 3.50 -4.88
C LEU A 13 -1.84 3.42 -5.58
N TYR A 14 -1.85 3.71 -6.88
CA TYR A 14 -3.05 3.70 -7.71
C TYR A 14 -2.98 2.57 -8.74
N LEU A 15 -3.92 1.65 -8.64
CA LEU A 15 -4.10 0.58 -9.63
C LEU A 15 -4.67 1.15 -10.94
N PRO A 16 -4.44 0.49 -12.09
CA PRO A 16 -4.79 1.01 -13.42
C PRO A 16 -6.24 1.47 -13.60
N LYS A 17 -7.19 0.90 -12.85
CA LYS A 17 -8.61 1.29 -12.92
C LYS A 17 -8.91 2.62 -12.20
N ASN A 18 -8.03 3.10 -11.33
CA ASN A 18 -8.24 4.27 -10.47
C ASN A 18 -7.27 5.42 -10.79
N THR A 19 -6.67 5.45 -11.99
CA THR A 19 -5.71 6.52 -12.37
C THR A 19 -6.37 7.71 -13.05
N ALA A 20 -7.68 7.67 -13.31
CA ALA A 20 -8.40 8.70 -14.07
C ALA A 20 -8.49 10.07 -13.37
N GLU A 21 -8.27 10.13 -12.05
CA GLU A 21 -8.43 11.36 -11.24
C GLU A 21 -7.10 11.88 -10.65
N LEU A 22 -5.96 11.50 -11.24
CA LEU A 22 -4.65 11.98 -10.79
C LEU A 22 -4.38 13.41 -11.28
N GLY A 23 -5.16 14.37 -10.81
CA GLY A 23 -4.87 15.80 -10.92
C GLY A 23 -3.94 16.25 -9.79
N GLY A 24 -2.92 17.06 -10.10
CA GLY A 24 -2.09 17.71 -9.09
C GLY A 24 -0.82 16.96 -8.65
N PHE A 25 -0.48 15.83 -9.28
CA PHE A 25 0.79 15.13 -9.00
C PHE A 25 1.85 15.48 -10.05
N GLU A 26 3.06 15.78 -9.58
CA GLU A 26 4.20 16.01 -10.44
C GLU A 26 4.84 14.69 -10.86
N LYS A 27 5.10 14.53 -12.16
CA LYS A 27 5.68 13.31 -12.72
C LYS A 27 7.19 13.29 -12.45
N LYS A 28 7.58 12.79 -11.27
CA LYS A 28 8.97 12.58 -10.87
C LYS A 28 9.21 11.11 -10.51
N GLU A 29 10.41 10.63 -10.80
CA GLU A 29 10.84 9.26 -10.53
C GLU A 29 11.97 9.24 -9.49
N PRO A 30 11.70 9.56 -8.22
CA PRO A 30 12.70 9.40 -7.18
C PRO A 30 13.11 7.92 -7.06
N PRO A 31 14.32 7.61 -6.55
CA PRO A 31 14.80 6.23 -6.44
C PRO A 31 13.82 5.27 -5.75
N VAL A 32 13.10 5.75 -4.72
CA VAL A 32 12.09 4.96 -4.00
C VAL A 32 10.92 4.54 -4.89
N VAL A 33 10.49 5.38 -5.84
CA VAL A 33 9.42 5.05 -6.80
C VAL A 33 9.90 4.03 -7.82
N LYS A 34 11.16 4.16 -8.30
CA LYS A 34 11.76 3.17 -9.20
C LYS A 34 11.86 1.79 -8.54
N GLU A 35 12.31 1.75 -7.28
CA GLU A 35 12.39 0.50 -6.53
C GLU A 35 11.00 -0.09 -6.24
N ALA A 36 10.01 0.75 -5.92
CA ALA A 36 8.64 0.31 -5.76
C ALA A 36 8.08 -0.33 -7.03
N PHE A 37 8.32 0.29 -8.19
CA PHE A 37 7.91 -0.26 -9.49
C PHE A 37 8.58 -1.61 -9.75
N ARG A 38 9.89 -1.72 -9.51
CA ARG A 38 10.66 -2.97 -9.66
C ARG A 38 10.11 -4.09 -8.78
N GLN A 39 9.85 -3.81 -7.50
CA GLN A 39 9.29 -4.80 -6.58
C GLN A 39 7.86 -5.21 -6.97
N LEU A 40 7.04 -4.27 -7.46
CA LEU A 40 5.71 -4.57 -7.97
C LEU A 40 5.74 -5.48 -9.20
N GLU A 41 6.65 -5.25 -10.15
CA GLU A 41 6.84 -6.15 -11.30
C GLU A 41 7.24 -7.56 -10.86
N LEU A 42 8.17 -7.68 -9.90
CA LEU A 42 8.56 -8.97 -9.35
C LEU A 42 7.42 -9.67 -8.61
N TYR A 43 6.58 -8.91 -7.90
CA TYR A 43 5.41 -9.43 -7.19
C TYR A 43 4.36 -9.96 -8.17
N LEU A 44 4.05 -9.19 -9.22
CA LEU A 44 3.12 -9.60 -10.27
C LEU A 44 3.65 -10.80 -11.07
N ALA A 45 4.97 -10.91 -11.23
CA ALA A 45 5.63 -12.08 -11.80
C ALA A 45 5.71 -13.29 -10.85
N GLY A 46 5.22 -13.18 -9.61
CA GLY A 46 5.27 -14.23 -8.59
C GLY A 46 6.66 -14.51 -7.99
N LYS A 47 7.66 -13.67 -8.30
CA LYS A 47 9.05 -13.79 -7.83
C LYS A 47 9.29 -13.13 -6.48
N LEU A 48 8.43 -12.19 -6.09
CA LEU A 48 8.49 -11.49 -4.81
C LEU A 48 7.21 -11.76 -4.01
N LYS A 49 7.35 -12.08 -2.72
CA LYS A 49 6.22 -12.31 -1.80
C LYS A 49 6.16 -11.33 -0.64
N LYS A 50 7.22 -10.53 -0.46
CA LYS A 50 7.35 -9.53 0.60
C LYS A 50 7.93 -8.26 0.00
N PHE A 51 7.30 -7.14 0.27
CA PHE A 51 7.82 -5.83 -0.12
C PHE A 51 8.76 -5.31 0.97
N ASP A 52 9.85 -4.69 0.54
CA ASP A 52 10.79 -3.98 1.39
C ASP A 52 10.88 -2.53 0.88
N LEU A 53 9.85 -1.76 1.23
CA LEU A 53 9.68 -0.38 0.81
C LEU A 53 9.27 0.47 2.01
N PRO A 54 9.82 1.68 2.15
CA PRO A 54 9.38 2.61 3.18
C PRO A 54 7.98 3.12 2.83
N LEU A 55 6.96 2.64 3.56
CA LEU A 55 5.57 3.06 3.40
C LEU A 55 5.22 4.14 4.43
N LYS A 56 4.61 5.23 3.96
CA LYS A 56 4.12 6.31 4.81
C LYS A 56 2.71 6.67 4.36
N ALA A 57 1.78 5.76 4.61
CA ALA A 57 0.38 5.94 4.26
C ALA A 57 -0.24 7.06 5.11
N GLU A 58 -0.89 8.01 4.45
CA GLU A 58 -1.60 9.12 5.10
C GLU A 58 -3.08 8.74 5.26
N GLY A 59 -3.55 8.74 6.50
CA GLY A 59 -4.91 8.33 6.84
C GLY A 59 -5.24 8.60 8.30
N THR A 60 -6.51 8.36 8.67
CA THR A 60 -6.97 8.53 10.06
C THR A 60 -6.28 7.50 10.98
N PRO A 61 -6.23 7.74 12.30
CA PRO A 61 -5.69 6.77 13.25
C PRO A 61 -6.30 5.37 13.09
N PHE A 62 -7.60 5.29 12.81
CA PHE A 62 -8.29 4.03 12.55
C PHE A 62 -7.80 3.34 11.27
N MET A 63 -7.63 4.08 10.17
CA MET A 63 -7.08 3.52 8.93
C MET A 63 -5.67 2.97 9.15
N LYS A 64 -4.83 3.68 9.91
CA LYS A 64 -3.47 3.23 10.25
C LYS A 64 -3.49 1.93 11.05
N GLN A 65 -4.36 1.81 12.05
CA GLN A 65 -4.53 0.57 12.81
C GLN A 65 -4.98 -0.60 11.93
N VAL A 66 -5.92 -0.37 11.02
CA VAL A 66 -6.36 -1.40 10.06
C VAL A 66 -5.21 -1.78 9.12
N TRP A 67 -4.43 -0.81 8.64
CA TRP A 67 -3.27 -1.07 7.78
C TRP A 67 -2.17 -1.85 8.48
N GLU A 68 -1.86 -1.56 9.74
CA GLU A 68 -0.90 -2.34 10.53
C GLU A 68 -1.31 -3.83 10.58
N LYS A 69 -2.61 -4.10 10.76
CA LYS A 69 -3.14 -5.48 10.74
C LYS A 69 -3.17 -6.11 9.36
N LEU A 70 -3.41 -5.34 8.32
CA LEU A 70 -3.34 -5.83 6.95
C LEU A 70 -1.91 -6.23 6.55
N VAL A 71 -0.88 -5.51 7.02
CA VAL A 71 0.53 -5.87 6.75
C VAL A 71 0.92 -7.18 7.44
N GLU A 72 0.27 -7.56 8.54
CA GLU A 72 0.48 -8.86 9.21
C GLU A 72 -0.08 -10.04 8.41
N VAL A 73 -0.99 -9.83 7.45
CA VAL A 73 -1.61 -10.91 6.66
C VAL A 73 -0.58 -11.48 5.67
N PRO A 74 -0.20 -12.77 5.78
CA PRO A 74 0.79 -13.37 4.90
C PRO A 74 0.29 -13.47 3.46
N TYR A 75 1.24 -13.47 2.51
CA TYR A 75 0.94 -13.73 1.10
C TYR A 75 0.17 -15.05 0.91
N GLY A 76 -0.93 -15.02 0.17
CA GLY A 76 -1.79 -16.18 -0.09
C GLY A 76 -2.74 -16.54 1.07
N LYS A 77 -2.84 -15.70 2.10
CA LYS A 77 -3.85 -15.81 3.16
C LYS A 77 -4.88 -14.70 3.01
N THR A 78 -6.08 -14.97 3.51
CA THR A 78 -7.19 -14.01 3.58
C THR A 78 -7.50 -13.73 5.04
N ALA A 79 -7.72 -12.46 5.37
CA ALA A 79 -8.30 -12.05 6.65
C ALA A 79 -9.71 -11.52 6.39
N SER A 80 -10.65 -11.80 7.29
CA SER A 80 -11.99 -11.21 7.16
C SER A 80 -11.98 -9.77 7.69
N TYR A 81 -12.90 -8.95 7.19
CA TYR A 81 -13.12 -7.59 7.72
C TYR A 81 -13.41 -7.61 9.23
N LYS A 82 -14.13 -8.64 9.71
CA LYS A 82 -14.42 -8.83 11.12
C LYS A 82 -13.14 -9.06 11.94
N ASP A 83 -12.21 -9.85 11.42
CA ASP A 83 -10.93 -10.11 12.09
C ASP A 83 -10.10 -8.83 12.20
N LEU A 84 -10.10 -8.01 11.15
CA LEU A 84 -9.43 -6.70 11.14
C LEU A 84 -10.11 -5.72 12.12
N ALA A 85 -11.44 -5.66 12.14
CA ALA A 85 -12.21 -4.79 13.05
C ALA A 85 -11.99 -5.15 14.53
N ILE A 86 -11.98 -6.45 14.85
CA ILE A 86 -11.66 -6.94 16.20
C ILE A 86 -10.21 -6.59 16.56
N ALA A 87 -9.26 -6.84 15.66
CA ALA A 87 -7.83 -6.59 15.90
C ALA A 87 -7.48 -5.10 16.00
N SER A 88 -8.24 -4.22 15.33
CA SER A 88 -8.12 -2.76 15.44
C SER A 88 -8.95 -2.17 16.60
N GLY A 89 -9.52 -3.00 17.46
CA GLY A 89 -10.21 -2.58 18.69
C GLY A 89 -11.60 -1.97 18.49
N ASN A 90 -12.21 -2.15 17.32
CA ASN A 90 -13.52 -1.60 17.01
C ASN A 90 -14.45 -2.66 16.38
N PRO A 91 -14.97 -3.61 17.18
CA PRO A 91 -15.71 -4.79 16.69
C PRO A 91 -17.07 -4.51 16.02
N LYS A 92 -17.48 -3.23 15.91
CA LYS A 92 -18.75 -2.79 15.28
C LYS A 92 -18.55 -1.96 14.00
N ALA A 93 -17.32 -1.78 13.53
CA ALA A 93 -17.01 -0.99 12.33
C ALA A 93 -17.48 -1.68 11.04
#